data_AF-A0A949F0X9-F1
#
_entry.id   AF-A0A949F0X9-F1
#
_cell.length_a   1.000
_cell.length_b   1.000
_cell.length_c   1.000
_cell.angle_alpha   90.00
_cell.angle_beta   90.00
_cell.angle_gamma   90.00
#
_symmetry.space_group_name_H-M   'P 1'
#
loop_
_entity.id
_entity.type
_entity.pdbx_description
1 polymer ?
#
loop_
_entity_poly.entity_id
_entity_poly.type
_entity_poly.pdbx_seq_one_letter_code
_entity_poly.pdbx_strand_id
1 'polypeptide(L)'
;MRKIILRFGIVMLIIAEAGVVCYPMSVKKEPMPKELIAKSVFGKKGTELGEFENLFSLAIKGNYLFVADSGNSRIQVLEIKSDGNLTPKFSFGKRGKGKGEFIYPFGLVTKDNYLYVADTGNNRIQGLEIKY
;
A
#
# COMPACT_ATOMS: atom_id res chain seq x y z
N MET A 1 -18.76 33.60 -36.71
CA MET A 1 -19.38 32.28 -36.46
C MET A 1 -18.28 31.27 -36.11
N ARG A 2 -18.46 30.57 -34.97
CA ARG A 2 -17.75 29.39 -34.44
C ARG A 2 -16.21 29.41 -34.38
N LYS A 3 -15.66 29.72 -33.19
CA LYS A 3 -14.32 29.26 -32.78
C LYS A 3 -14.46 27.89 -32.10
N ILE A 4 -13.76 26.90 -32.64
CA ILE A 4 -13.62 25.54 -32.09
C ILE A 4 -12.47 25.58 -31.09
N ILE A 5 -12.72 25.16 -29.85
CA ILE A 5 -11.71 25.01 -28.80
C ILE A 5 -11.34 23.52 -28.75
N LEU A 6 -10.12 23.18 -29.17
CA LEU A 6 -9.53 21.85 -28.98
C LEU A 6 -8.84 21.80 -27.62
N ARG A 7 -9.30 20.94 -26.72
CA ARG A 7 -8.63 20.65 -25.44
C ARG A 7 -7.58 19.55 -25.65
N PHE A 8 -6.31 19.88 -25.47
CA PHE A 8 -5.24 18.92 -25.21
C PHE A 8 -4.67 19.17 -23.81
N GLY A 9 -4.74 18.14 -22.95
CA GLY A 9 -3.87 17.94 -21.78
C GLY A 9 -3.76 19.04 -20.71
N ILE A 10 -4.39 18.81 -19.56
CA ILE A 10 -4.00 19.23 -18.19
C ILE A 10 -3.29 20.61 -18.10
N VAL A 11 -4.06 21.71 -18.15
CA VAL A 11 -3.66 23.01 -17.60
C VAL A 11 -4.83 23.52 -16.76
N MET A 12 -4.67 23.53 -15.43
CA MET A 12 -5.61 24.19 -14.52
C MET A 12 -5.38 25.71 -14.59
N LEU A 13 -6.43 26.45 -14.94
CA LEU A 13 -6.42 27.91 -15.05
C LEU A 13 -6.84 28.51 -13.70
N ILE A 14 -5.92 29.10 -12.94
CA ILE A 14 -6.26 29.95 -11.79
C ILE A 14 -6.31 31.39 -12.30
N ILE A 15 -7.47 32.04 -12.19
CA ILE A 15 -7.65 33.44 -12.59
C ILE A 15 -7.36 34.31 -11.36
N ALA A 16 -6.19 34.94 -11.30
CA ALA A 16 -5.93 36.08 -10.43
C ALA A 16 -5.54 37.26 -11.33
N GLU A 17 -6.10 38.43 -11.04
CA GLU A 17 -5.82 39.66 -11.78
C GLU A 17 -4.31 39.98 -11.75
N ALA A 18 -3.80 40.51 -12.87
CA ALA A 18 -2.40 40.75 -13.23
C ALA A 18 -1.60 39.53 -13.73
N GLY A 19 -1.60 39.36 -15.06
CA GLY A 19 -0.55 38.65 -15.80
C GLY A 19 -0.68 37.12 -15.81
N VAL A 20 -1.15 36.56 -16.92
CA VAL A 20 -1.09 35.11 -17.16
C VAL A 20 0.38 34.71 -17.38
N VAL A 21 1.05 34.26 -16.32
CA VAL A 21 2.36 33.62 -16.40
C VAL A 21 2.14 32.10 -16.30
N CYS A 22 2.14 31.43 -17.45
CA CYS A 22 2.20 29.97 -17.50
C CYS A 22 3.63 29.52 -17.21
N TYR A 23 3.86 28.90 -16.05
CA TYR A 23 5.08 28.12 -15.83
C TYR A 23 4.90 26.75 -16.49
N PRO A 24 5.79 26.35 -17.43
CA PRO A 24 5.76 24.97 -17.91
C PRO A 24 6.14 24.05 -16.75
N MET A 25 5.18 23.25 -16.27
CA MET A 25 5.48 22.15 -15.37
C MET A 25 6.24 21.08 -16.18
N SER A 26 7.56 21.08 -16.06
CA SER A 26 8.39 19.98 -16.57
C SER A 26 8.14 18.76 -15.68
N VAL A 27 7.34 17.81 -16.18
CA VAL A 27 7.20 16.49 -15.56
C VAL A 27 8.53 15.78 -15.72
N LYS A 28 9.37 15.79 -14.67
CA LYS A 28 10.60 14.99 -14.65
C LYS A 28 10.19 13.52 -14.77
N LYS A 29 10.46 12.91 -15.92
CA LYS A 29 10.23 11.50 -16.14
C LYS A 29 11.28 10.74 -15.34
N GLU A 30 10.88 10.09 -14.25
CA GLU A 30 11.83 9.29 -13.48
C GLU A 30 12.43 8.20 -14.38
N PRO A 31 13.75 7.98 -14.33
CA PRO A 31 14.38 6.94 -15.12
C PRO A 31 13.83 5.58 -14.70
N MET A 32 13.40 4.80 -15.68
CA MET A 32 12.99 3.41 -15.47
C MET A 32 14.13 2.64 -14.76
N PRO A 33 13.85 1.82 -13.75
CA PRO A 33 14.85 0.95 -13.15
C PRO A 33 15.39 -0.01 -14.21
N LYS A 34 16.71 -0.07 -14.36
CA LYS A 34 17.39 -0.92 -15.36
C LYS A 34 17.76 -2.30 -14.82
N GLU A 35 17.89 -2.42 -13.50
CA GLU A 35 18.30 -3.65 -12.82
C GLU A 35 17.67 -3.70 -11.43
N LEU A 36 17.38 -4.91 -10.96
CA LEU A 36 16.91 -5.19 -9.61
C LEU A 36 17.93 -6.09 -8.90
N ILE A 37 18.48 -5.61 -7.79
CA ILE A 37 19.45 -6.36 -6.97
C ILE A 37 18.79 -6.69 -5.64
N ALA A 38 18.71 -7.99 -5.32
CA ALA A 38 18.25 -8.43 -4.01
C ALA A 38 19.20 -7.92 -2.92
N LYS A 39 18.70 -7.14 -1.97
CA LYS A 39 19.50 -6.55 -0.87
C LYS A 39 19.43 -7.34 0.42
N SER A 40 18.26 -7.89 0.74
CA SER A 40 18.01 -8.65 1.96
C SER A 40 16.88 -9.64 1.75
N VAL A 41 16.87 -10.69 2.57
CA VAL A 41 15.80 -11.67 2.65
C VAL A 41 15.34 -11.71 4.11
N PHE A 42 14.04 -11.68 4.34
CA PHE A 42 13.45 -11.70 5.67
C PHE A 42 12.29 -12.70 5.72
N GLY A 43 12.20 -13.42 6.84
CA GLY A 43 11.14 -14.39 7.08
C GLY A 43 11.54 -15.83 6.80
N LYS A 44 10.75 -16.73 7.37
CA LYS A 44 10.82 -18.19 7.18
C LYS A 44 9.44 -18.79 7.45
N LYS A 45 9.25 -20.06 7.08
CA LYS A 45 8.01 -20.78 7.38
C LYS A 45 7.79 -20.87 8.89
N GLY A 46 6.58 -20.61 9.36
CA GLY A 46 6.21 -20.82 10.76
C GLY A 46 5.05 -19.95 11.24
N THR A 47 4.84 -19.94 12.56
CA THR A 47 3.68 -19.32 13.23
C THR A 47 4.08 -18.16 14.13
N GLU A 48 5.37 -17.98 14.40
CA GLU A 48 5.85 -16.92 15.30
C GLU A 48 5.89 -15.56 14.60
N LEU A 49 6.08 -14.49 15.38
CA LEU A 49 6.23 -13.13 14.84
C LEU A 49 7.45 -13.06 13.91
N GLY A 50 7.26 -12.61 12.67
CA GLY A 50 8.29 -12.60 11.64
C GLY A 50 8.44 -13.92 10.86
N GLU A 51 7.67 -14.96 11.22
CA GLU A 51 7.52 -16.18 10.44
C GLU A 51 6.17 -16.18 9.71
N PHE A 52 6.08 -16.89 8.60
CA PHE A 52 4.92 -16.81 7.72
C PHE A 52 4.45 -18.17 7.22
N GLU A 53 3.15 -18.28 6.95
CA GLU A 53 2.54 -19.42 6.29
C GLU A 53 1.66 -18.92 5.13
N ASN A 54 2.04 -19.21 3.89
CA ASN A 54 1.31 -18.81 2.68
C ASN A 54 1.04 -17.29 2.59
N LEU A 55 2.10 -16.52 2.40
CA LEU A 55 2.04 -15.08 2.12
C LEU A 55 1.40 -14.80 0.76
N PHE A 56 0.43 -13.88 0.69
CA PHE A 56 -0.21 -13.52 -0.59
C PHE A 56 -0.08 -12.06 -0.99
N SER A 57 -0.07 -11.11 -0.04
CA SER A 57 -0.09 -9.69 -0.39
C SER A 57 0.62 -8.82 0.63
N LEU A 58 0.99 -7.63 0.15
CA LEU A 58 1.71 -6.60 0.88
C LEU A 58 1.02 -5.26 0.65
N ALA A 59 0.99 -4.40 1.66
CA ALA A 59 0.64 -2.99 1.53
C ALA A 59 1.59 -2.13 2.36
N ILE A 60 1.84 -0.89 1.94
CA ILE A 60 2.78 0.01 2.61
C ILE A 60 2.05 1.25 3.12
N LYS A 61 2.38 1.70 4.32
CA LYS A 61 2.04 3.04 4.79
C LYS A 61 3.18 3.63 5.62
N GLY A 62 3.75 4.74 5.15
CA GLY A 62 4.97 5.29 5.75
C GLY A 62 6.08 4.25 5.75
N ASN A 63 6.69 4.02 6.93
CA ASN A 63 7.75 3.02 7.10
C ASN A 63 7.21 1.65 7.51
N TYR A 64 5.91 1.38 7.37
CA TYR A 64 5.31 0.10 7.77
C TYR A 64 4.82 -0.69 6.57
N LEU A 65 5.23 -1.96 6.53
CA LEU A 65 4.77 -2.98 5.60
C LEU A 65 3.75 -3.87 6.31
N PHE A 66 2.53 -3.90 5.79
CA PHE A 66 1.46 -4.79 6.20
C PHE A 66 1.49 -6.03 5.31
N VAL A 67 1.43 -7.20 5.94
CA VAL A 67 1.66 -8.48 5.28
C VAL A 67 0.49 -9.41 5.56
N ALA A 68 -0.14 -9.93 4.51
CA ALA A 68 -1.21 -10.91 4.63
C ALA A 68 -0.59 -12.30 4.83
N ASP A 69 -0.55 -12.73 6.09
CA ASP A 69 -0.04 -14.03 6.52
C ASP A 69 -1.19 -15.03 6.59
N SER A 70 -1.56 -15.49 5.39
CA SER A 70 -2.87 -16.06 5.09
C SER A 70 -3.10 -17.41 5.74
N GLY A 71 -2.08 -18.27 5.76
CA GLY A 71 -2.10 -19.56 6.44
C GLY A 71 -2.26 -19.41 7.95
N ASN A 72 -1.70 -18.36 8.53
CA ASN A 72 -1.85 -18.03 9.95
C ASN A 72 -3.11 -17.20 10.26
N SER A 73 -3.93 -16.87 9.24
CA SER A 73 -5.17 -16.07 9.38
C SER A 73 -4.95 -14.74 10.13
N ARG A 74 -3.81 -14.09 9.87
CA ARG A 74 -3.40 -12.83 10.53
C ARG A 74 -2.79 -11.85 9.54
N ILE A 75 -2.68 -10.60 9.97
CA ILE A 75 -1.87 -9.57 9.31
C ILE A 75 -0.65 -9.30 10.19
N GLN A 76 0.55 -9.30 9.60
CA GLN A 76 1.76 -8.88 10.28
C GLN A 76 2.18 -7.48 9.85
N VAL A 77 2.71 -6.71 10.79
CA VAL A 77 3.24 -5.36 10.56
C VAL A 77 4.74 -5.40 10.76
N LEU A 78 5.48 -5.05 9.72
CA LEU A 78 6.93 -4.94 9.73
C LEU A 78 7.31 -3.46 9.54
N GLU A 79 8.40 -3.04 10.17
CA GLU A 79 9.04 -1.75 9.89
C GLU A 79 10.06 -1.93 8.78
N ILE A 80 10.02 -1.03 7.80
CA ILE A 80 11.01 -0.87 6.74
C ILE A 80 12.07 0.11 7.25
N LYS A 81 13.29 -0.38 7.43
CA LYS A 81 14.45 0.42 7.83
C LYS A 81 14.99 1.21 6.63
N SER A 82 15.77 2.25 6.91
CA SER A 82 16.37 3.12 5.88
C SER A 82 17.35 2.40 4.94
N ASP A 83 17.92 1.28 5.39
CA ASP A 83 18.78 0.40 4.61
C ASP A 83 18.00 -0.69 3.83
N GLY A 84 16.67 -0.69 3.92
CA GLY A 84 15.79 -1.66 3.28
C GLY A 84 15.57 -2.95 4.10
N ASN A 85 16.18 -3.08 5.29
CA ASN A 85 15.94 -4.23 6.15
C ASN A 85 14.55 -4.18 6.78
N LEU A 86 13.98 -5.35 7.06
CA LEU A 86 12.67 -5.48 7.69
C LEU A 86 12.81 -5.90 9.15
N THR A 87 12.02 -5.31 10.04
CA THR A 87 11.95 -5.71 11.45
C THR A 87 10.49 -5.94 11.83
N PRO A 88 10.11 -7.12 12.36
CA PRO A 88 8.74 -7.36 12.75
C PRO A 88 8.37 -6.52 13.97
N LYS A 89 7.15 -5.97 13.98
CA LYS A 89 6.65 -5.13 15.07
C LYS A 89 5.58 -5.83 15.87
N PHE A 90 4.51 -6.22 15.21
CA PHE A 90 3.40 -6.93 15.82
C PHE A 90 2.60 -7.65 14.75
N SER A 91 1.63 -8.44 15.20
CA SER A 91 0.62 -9.03 14.33
C SER A 91 -0.75 -8.86 14.97
N PHE A 92 -1.78 -8.92 14.16
CA PHE A 92 -3.16 -8.93 14.65
C PHE A 92 -4.03 -9.82 13.78
N GLY A 93 -5.14 -10.23 14.38
CA GLY A 93 -6.08 -11.17 13.79
C GLY A 93 -5.82 -12.61 14.18
N LYS A 94 -6.86 -13.40 13.96
CA LYS A 94 -6.93 -14.83 14.23
C LYS A 94 -7.99 -15.43 13.31
N ARG A 95 -7.98 -16.74 13.18
CA ARG A 95 -9.01 -17.44 12.40
C ARG A 95 -10.41 -17.16 12.96
N GLY A 96 -11.32 -16.66 12.13
CA GLY A 96 -12.70 -16.42 12.55
C GLY A 96 -13.51 -15.53 11.63
N LYS A 97 -14.74 -15.21 12.03
CA LYS A 97 -15.73 -14.44 11.24
C LYS A 97 -16.07 -13.09 11.86
N GLY A 98 -15.56 -12.79 13.06
CA GLY A 98 -15.75 -11.52 13.74
C GLY A 98 -14.96 -10.35 13.12
N LYS A 99 -15.15 -9.15 13.64
CA LYS A 99 -14.33 -7.98 13.26
C LYS A 99 -12.89 -8.18 13.71
N GLY A 100 -11.93 -7.95 12.82
CA GLY A 100 -10.51 -8.19 13.09
C GLY A 100 -10.11 -9.67 13.10
N GLU A 101 -11.05 -10.60 12.85
CA GLU A 101 -10.76 -12.01 12.58
C GLU A 101 -10.77 -12.25 11.07
N PHE A 102 -9.98 -13.20 10.60
CA PHE A 102 -9.82 -13.47 9.16
C PHE A 102 -9.92 -14.95 8.85
N ILE A 103 -10.27 -15.28 7.61
CA ILE A 103 -10.10 -16.60 7.01
C ILE A 103 -9.47 -16.35 5.63
N TYR A 104 -8.20 -16.74 5.46
CA TYR A 104 -7.43 -16.48 4.24
C TYR A 104 -7.42 -15.00 3.81
N PRO A 105 -6.89 -14.08 4.63
CA PRO A 105 -6.67 -12.71 4.20
C PRO A 105 -5.73 -12.70 2.98
N PHE A 106 -6.14 -12.09 1.87
CA PHE A 106 -5.38 -12.08 0.64
C PHE A 106 -4.95 -10.67 0.28
N GLY A 107 -5.79 -9.90 -0.42
CA GLY A 107 -5.43 -8.58 -0.94
C GLY A 107 -5.38 -7.53 0.15
N LEU A 108 -4.32 -6.72 0.15
CA LEU A 108 -4.15 -5.57 1.05
C LEU A 108 -4.02 -4.28 0.27
N VAL A 109 -4.68 -3.22 0.73
CA VAL A 109 -4.43 -1.85 0.24
C VAL A 109 -4.58 -0.86 1.38
N THR A 110 -3.69 0.12 1.41
CA THR A 110 -3.73 1.24 2.36
C THR A 110 -4.26 2.48 1.65
N LYS A 111 -5.12 3.24 2.34
CA LYS A 111 -5.58 4.54 1.89
C LYS A 111 -5.82 5.42 3.11
N ASP A 112 -5.14 6.56 3.16
CA ASP A 112 -5.19 7.51 4.27
C ASP A 112 -4.95 6.75 5.60
N ASN A 113 -5.86 6.83 6.57
CA ASN A 113 -5.77 6.13 7.85
C ASN A 113 -6.39 4.73 7.88
N TYR A 114 -6.57 4.11 6.73
CA TYR A 114 -7.21 2.79 6.64
C TYR A 114 -6.34 1.76 5.93
N LEU A 115 -6.41 0.52 6.43
CA LEU A 115 -6.00 -0.69 5.75
C LEU A 115 -7.26 -1.46 5.36
N TYR A 116 -7.41 -1.76 4.07
CA TYR A 116 -8.46 -2.64 3.58
C TYR A 116 -7.89 -4.02 3.29
N VAL A 117 -8.57 -5.03 3.81
CA VAL A 117 -8.18 -6.44 3.71
C VAL A 117 -9.29 -7.20 3.00
N ALA A 118 -8.96 -7.85 1.89
CA ALA A 118 -9.81 -8.87 1.30
C ALA A 118 -9.71 -10.14 2.15
N ASP A 119 -10.75 -10.41 2.93
CA ASP A 119 -10.88 -11.56 3.82
C ASP A 119 -11.58 -12.70 3.05
N THR A 120 -10.82 -13.31 2.14
CA THR A 120 -11.33 -14.12 1.03
C THR A 120 -12.17 -15.31 1.49
N GLY A 121 -11.74 -16.02 2.54
CA GLY A 121 -12.48 -17.15 3.08
C GLY A 121 -13.79 -16.76 3.78
N ASN A 122 -13.97 -15.48 4.10
CA ASN A 122 -15.23 -14.92 4.60
C ASN A 122 -16.03 -14.18 3.50
N ASN A 123 -15.54 -14.13 2.25
CA ASN A 123 -16.17 -13.42 1.13
C ASN A 123 -16.52 -11.96 1.45
N ARG A 124 -15.60 -11.25 2.14
CA ARG A 124 -15.83 -9.85 2.56
C ARG A 124 -14.57 -9.01 2.48
N ILE A 125 -14.77 -7.71 2.62
CA ILE A 125 -13.69 -6.75 2.83
C ILE A 125 -13.80 -6.21 4.25
N GLN A 126 -12.69 -6.11 4.96
CA GLN A 126 -12.61 -5.40 6.25
C GLN A 126 -11.78 -4.13 6.08
N GLY A 127 -12.34 -2.99 6.46
CA GLY A 127 -11.61 -1.73 6.63
C GLY A 127 -11.18 -1.59 8.08
N LEU A 128 -9.88 -1.40 8.30
CA LEU A 128 -9.24 -1.30 9.60
C LEU A 128 -8.65 0.10 9.76
N GLU A 129 -8.96 0.77 10.85
CA GLU A 129 -8.37 2.05 11.18
C GLU A 129 -6.94 1.86 11.71
N ILE A 130 -5.99 2.59 11.14
CA ILE A 130 -4.60 2.65 11.57
C ILE A 130 -4.48 3.81 12.56
N LYS A 131 -4.26 3.47 13.84
CA LYS A 131 -4.04 4.43 14.93
C LYS A 131 -2.54 4.59 15.20
N TYR A 132 -2.13 5.81 15.55
CA TYR A 132 -0.76 6.20 15.88
C TYR A 132 -0.60 6.44 17.37
#